data_AF-A0A965CB46-F1
#
_entry.id   AF-A0A965CB46-F1
#
_cell.length_a   1.000
_cell.length_b   1.000
_cell.length_c   1.000
_cell.angle_alpha   90.00
_cell.angle_beta   90.00
_cell.angle_gamma   90.00
#
_symmetry.space_group_name_H-M   'P 1'
#
loop_
_entity.id
_entity.type
_entity.pdbx_description
1 polymer ?
#
loop_
_entity_poly.entity_id
_entity_poly.type
_entity_poly.pdbx_seq_one_letter_code
_entity_poly.pdbx_strand_id
1 'polypeptide(L)'
;FGPEIIASNALLTVPGASHFVFALLNSNVFNIWNRAVSGRLESRYRISQEITYNNFPVPTLSKDDEIALGSVGLGILEARSTHPTSNLADLYNPLTMPIDLRKAHEKNNKCVLAFYGLKQTSTDAEILTTLFELYSAMANA
;
A
#
# COMPACT_ATOMS: atom_id res chain seq x y z
N PHE A 1 12.39 -12.81 -2.71
CA PHE A 1 13.85 -12.90 -2.87
C PHE A 1 14.42 -13.45 -1.59
N GLY A 2 15.38 -14.37 -1.65
CA GLY A 2 16.02 -14.88 -0.44
C GLY A 2 17.06 -13.91 0.10
N PRO A 3 17.70 -14.24 1.24
CA PRO A 3 18.71 -13.39 1.89
C PRO A 3 19.96 -13.17 1.03
N GLU A 4 20.17 -13.96 -0.04
CA GLU A 4 21.28 -13.83 -0.99
C GLU A 4 21.15 -12.62 -1.92
N ILE A 5 19.96 -12.05 -2.08
CA ILE A 5 19.73 -10.90 -2.95
C ILE A 5 19.92 -9.61 -2.17
N ILE A 6 20.96 -8.87 -2.51
CA ILE A 6 21.33 -7.62 -1.83
C ILE A 6 20.53 -6.45 -2.42
N ALA A 7 19.63 -5.89 -1.64
CA ALA A 7 18.96 -4.64 -1.97
C ALA A 7 19.95 -3.46 -1.86
N SER A 8 19.96 -2.58 -2.86
CA SER A 8 20.75 -1.35 -2.78
C SER A 8 20.13 -0.37 -1.79
N ASN A 9 20.89 0.65 -1.39
CA ASN A 9 20.42 1.75 -0.55
C ASN A 9 19.32 2.62 -1.19
N ALA A 10 18.96 2.37 -2.45
CA ALA A 10 17.84 3.02 -3.11
C ALA A 10 16.47 2.41 -2.72
N LEU A 11 16.47 1.24 -2.06
CA LEU A 11 15.27 0.51 -1.67
C LEU A 11 15.10 0.48 -0.16
N LEU A 12 13.85 0.36 0.28
CA LEU A 12 13.50 -0.01 1.65
C LEU A 12 13.04 -1.46 1.66
N THR A 13 13.39 -2.20 2.72
CA THR A 13 13.04 -3.61 2.88
C THR A 13 12.41 -3.87 4.23
N VAL A 14 11.35 -4.67 4.26
CA VAL A 14 10.72 -5.16 5.50
C VAL A 14 10.89 -6.69 5.55
N PRO A 15 11.87 -7.21 6.30
CA PRO A 15 12.09 -8.65 6.42
C PRO A 15 10.89 -9.34 7.05
N GLY A 16 10.47 -10.48 6.50
CA GLY A 16 9.36 -11.27 7.06
C GLY A 16 7.99 -10.56 7.03
N ALA A 17 7.81 -9.57 6.15
CA ALA A 17 6.54 -8.86 6.02
C ALA A 17 5.39 -9.82 5.72
N SER A 18 4.30 -9.71 6.49
CA SER A 18 3.06 -10.41 6.23
C SER A 18 2.36 -9.89 4.97
N HIS A 19 1.45 -10.69 4.42
CA HIS A 19 0.65 -10.27 3.26
C HIS A 19 -0.26 -9.07 3.57
N PHE A 20 -0.68 -8.86 4.83
CA PHE A 20 -1.48 -7.67 5.17
C PHE A 20 -0.66 -6.38 5.06
N VAL A 21 0.64 -6.41 5.43
CA VAL A 21 1.54 -5.26 5.24
C VAL A 21 1.64 -4.95 3.75
N PHE A 22 1.79 -5.98 2.92
CA PHE A 22 1.80 -5.82 1.46
C PHE A 22 0.49 -5.20 0.94
N ALA A 23 -0.67 -5.65 1.44
CA ALA A 23 -1.98 -5.11 1.08
C ALA A 23 -2.11 -3.62 1.41
N LEU A 24 -1.72 -3.21 2.63
CA LEU A 24 -1.73 -1.82 3.07
C LEU A 24 -0.84 -0.94 2.17
N LEU A 25 0.40 -1.36 1.92
CA LEU A 25 1.36 -0.59 1.10
C LEU A 25 1.01 -0.53 -0.40
N ASN A 26 0.19 -1.47 -0.89
CA ASN A 26 -0.29 -1.50 -2.29
C ASN A 26 -1.71 -0.93 -2.44
N SER A 27 -2.19 -0.15 -1.46
CA SER A 27 -3.52 0.46 -1.45
C SER A 27 -3.51 1.91 -1.95
N ASN A 28 -4.68 2.40 -2.38
CA ASN A 28 -4.87 3.83 -2.66
C ASN A 28 -4.68 4.68 -1.39
N VAL A 29 -5.06 4.16 -0.22
CA VAL A 29 -4.91 4.87 1.07
C VAL A 29 -3.43 5.19 1.34
N PHE A 30 -2.54 4.21 1.18
CA PHE A 30 -1.10 4.44 1.31
C PHE A 30 -0.56 5.36 0.21
N ASN A 31 -1.06 5.26 -1.02
CA ASN A 31 -0.65 6.17 -2.11
C ASN A 31 -1.06 7.63 -1.84
N ILE A 32 -2.22 7.87 -1.23
CA ILE A 32 -2.68 9.21 -0.81
C ILE A 32 -1.77 9.74 0.30
N TRP A 33 -1.45 8.90 1.29
CA TRP A 33 -0.48 9.25 2.33
C TRP A 33 0.89 9.63 1.73
N ASN A 34 1.42 8.76 0.87
CA ASN A 34 2.69 8.97 0.17
C ASN A 34 2.70 10.27 -0.65
N ARG A 35 1.58 10.64 -1.27
CA ARG A 35 1.46 11.92 -2.00
C ARG A 35 1.57 13.12 -1.09
N ALA A 36 0.98 13.03 0.10
CA ALA A 36 0.86 14.12 1.05
C ALA A 36 2.13 14.33 1.88
N VAL A 37 2.78 13.26 2.35
CA VAL A 37 3.85 13.38 3.35
C VAL A 37 5.25 13.06 2.85
N SER A 38 5.39 12.25 1.80
CA SER A 38 6.71 11.82 1.36
C SER A 38 7.48 12.94 0.70
N GLY A 39 8.81 12.90 0.86
CA GLY A 39 9.72 13.71 0.09
C GLY A 39 9.60 13.44 -1.42
N ARG A 40 10.20 14.32 -2.21
CA ARG A 40 10.22 14.20 -3.68
C ARG A 40 11.63 14.39 -4.22
N LEU A 41 11.93 13.71 -5.33
CA LEU A 41 13.03 14.07 -6.22
C LEU A 41 12.41 14.70 -7.46
N GLU A 42 12.49 16.03 -7.55
CA GLU A 42 11.64 16.84 -8.44
C GLU A 42 10.16 16.52 -8.15
N SER A 43 9.47 15.82 -9.06
CA SER A 43 8.08 15.38 -8.85
C SER A 43 7.96 13.89 -8.49
N ARG A 44 9.05 13.10 -8.58
CA ARG A 44 9.03 11.65 -8.31
C ARG A 44 8.92 11.39 -6.81
N TYR A 45 8.06 10.45 -6.41
CA TYR A 45 7.91 10.05 -5.01
C TYR A 45 9.23 9.52 -4.46
N ARG A 46 9.57 9.93 -3.24
CA ARG A 46 10.67 9.38 -2.47
C ARG A 46 10.16 8.98 -1.09
N ILE A 47 9.72 7.72 -1.00
CA ILE A 47 9.33 7.09 0.27
C ILE A 47 10.57 6.98 1.14
N SER A 48 10.45 7.37 2.41
CA SER A 48 11.47 7.10 3.42
C SER A 48 10.89 6.33 4.59
N GLN A 49 11.76 5.63 5.32
CA GLN A 49 11.36 4.95 6.55
C GLN A 49 10.86 5.97 7.58
N GLU A 50 11.64 7.02 7.85
CA GLU A 50 11.40 7.97 8.94
C GLU A 50 10.18 8.87 8.71
N ILE A 51 9.93 9.32 7.47
CA ILE A 51 8.88 10.32 7.18
C ILE A 51 7.61 9.65 6.71
N THR A 52 7.71 8.67 5.80
CA THR A 52 6.54 8.06 5.17
C THR A 52 6.05 6.84 5.93
N TYR A 53 6.92 5.84 6.09
CA TYR A 53 6.50 4.52 6.57
C TYR A 53 6.20 4.54 8.08
N ASN A 54 7.12 5.05 8.89
CA ASN A 54 6.98 5.09 10.34
C ASN A 54 5.79 5.93 10.81
N ASN A 55 5.37 6.92 10.02
CA ASN A 55 4.26 7.81 10.35
C ASN A 55 2.96 7.41 9.65
N PHE A 56 2.93 6.35 8.85
CA PHE A 56 1.69 5.89 8.22
C PHE A 56 0.75 5.36 9.30
N PRO A 57 -0.41 6.01 9.56
CA PRO A 57 -1.26 5.65 10.68
C PRO A 57 -2.06 4.41 10.33
N VAL A 58 -1.81 3.31 11.05
CA VAL A 58 -2.52 2.03 10.89
C VAL A 58 -3.27 1.76 12.19
N PRO A 59 -4.62 1.75 12.20
CA PRO A 59 -5.38 1.45 13.41
C PRO A 59 -5.10 0.02 13.90
N THR A 60 -5.49 -0.28 15.14
CA THR A 60 -5.29 -1.60 15.75
C THR A 60 -5.90 -2.70 14.85
N LEU A 61 -5.06 -3.66 14.47
CA LEU A 61 -5.45 -4.80 13.66
C LEU A 61 -6.05 -5.91 14.54
N SER A 62 -7.24 -6.39 14.18
CA SER A 62 -7.72 -7.68 14.66
C SER A 62 -7.15 -8.83 13.80
N LYS A 63 -7.23 -10.08 14.29
CA LYS A 63 -6.86 -11.25 13.49
C LYS A 63 -7.68 -11.35 12.20
N ASP A 64 -8.96 -11.00 12.25
CA ASP A 64 -9.83 -11.05 11.08
C ASP A 64 -9.43 -9.98 10.04
N ASP A 65 -8.98 -8.81 10.49
CA ASP A 65 -8.42 -7.77 9.61
C ASP A 65 -7.14 -8.26 8.93
N GLU A 66 -6.21 -8.86 9.69
CA GLU A 66 -4.97 -9.41 9.13
C GLU A 66 -5.24 -10.47 8.06
N ILE A 67 -6.22 -11.35 8.30
CA ILE A 67 -6.62 -12.39 7.35
C ILE A 67 -7.25 -11.76 6.09
N ALA A 68 -8.19 -10.83 6.26
CA ALA A 68 -8.89 -10.19 5.16
C ALA A 68 -7.94 -9.38 4.27
N LEU A 69 -7.10 -8.53 4.89
CA LEU A 69 -6.07 -7.76 4.20
C LEU A 69 -5.04 -8.68 3.56
N GLY A 70 -4.57 -9.70 4.27
CA GLY A 70 -3.64 -10.68 3.75
C GLY A 70 -4.15 -11.39 2.49
N SER A 71 -5.43 -11.76 2.47
CA SER A 71 -6.06 -12.41 1.32
C SER A 71 -6.09 -11.51 0.09
N VAL A 72 -6.47 -10.23 0.22
CA VAL A 72 -6.47 -9.31 -0.93
C VAL A 72 -5.06 -8.94 -1.40
N GLY A 73 -4.09 -8.88 -0.47
CA GLY A 73 -2.68 -8.72 -0.80
C GLY A 73 -2.14 -9.90 -1.63
N LEU A 74 -2.48 -11.13 -1.24
CA LEU A 74 -2.13 -12.33 -2.01
C LEU A 74 -2.78 -12.32 -3.40
N GLY A 75 -4.03 -11.88 -3.52
CA GLY A 75 -4.71 -11.77 -4.82
C GLY A 75 -4.00 -10.85 -5.82
N ILE A 76 -3.31 -9.79 -5.35
CA ILE A 76 -2.46 -8.96 -6.22
C ILE A 76 -1.22 -9.75 -6.68
N LEU A 77 -0.58 -10.50 -5.78
CA LEU A 77 0.58 -11.33 -6.13
C LEU A 77 0.24 -12.43 -7.14
N GLU A 78 -0.90 -13.08 -6.95
CA GLU A 78 -1.45 -14.07 -7.87
C GLU A 78 -1.72 -13.44 -9.25
N ALA A 79 -2.37 -12.27 -9.29
CA ALA A 79 -2.62 -11.57 -10.54
C ALA A 79 -1.34 -11.10 -11.23
N ARG A 80 -0.24 -10.83 -10.52
CA ARG A 80 1.06 -10.56 -11.15
C ARG A 80 1.66 -11.84 -11.74
N SER A 81 1.48 -12.97 -11.08
CA SER A 81 2.07 -14.26 -11.49
C SER A 81 1.52 -14.81 -12.81
N THR A 82 0.34 -14.36 -13.25
CA THR A 82 -0.26 -14.73 -14.54
C THR A 82 0.42 -14.04 -15.74
N HIS A 83 1.33 -13.09 -15.50
CA HIS A 83 2.05 -12.32 -16.53
C HIS A 83 3.58 -12.48 -16.42
N PRO A 84 4.13 -13.69 -16.56
CA PRO A 84 5.54 -13.99 -16.22
C PRO A 84 6.58 -13.31 -17.12
N THR A 85 6.19 -12.83 -18.30
CA THR A 85 7.09 -12.13 -19.24
C THR A 85 7.11 -10.62 -19.03
N SER A 86 6.19 -10.07 -18.23
CA SER A 86 6.06 -8.64 -17.98
C SER A 86 6.88 -8.24 -16.76
N ASN A 87 7.62 -7.13 -16.84
CA ASN A 87 8.24 -6.57 -15.65
C ASN A 87 7.23 -5.69 -14.86
N LEU A 88 7.60 -5.24 -13.65
CA LEU A 88 6.69 -4.42 -12.84
C LEU A 88 6.36 -3.07 -13.49
N ALA A 89 7.26 -2.46 -14.27
CA ALA A 89 6.95 -1.21 -14.96
C ALA A 89 5.87 -1.42 -16.03
N ASP A 90 5.93 -2.53 -16.77
CA ASP A 90 4.92 -2.89 -17.77
C ASP A 90 3.55 -3.16 -17.11
N LEU A 91 3.57 -3.92 -16.00
CA LEU A 91 2.36 -4.27 -15.24
C LEU A 91 1.68 -3.05 -14.62
N TYR A 92 2.44 -2.03 -14.23
CA TYR A 92 1.93 -0.84 -13.56
C TYR A 92 1.80 0.39 -14.46
N ASN A 93 1.98 0.24 -15.77
CA ASN A 93 1.67 1.31 -16.71
C ASN A 93 0.15 1.62 -16.68
N PRO A 94 -0.28 2.87 -16.41
CA PRO A 94 -1.69 3.21 -16.24
C PRO A 94 -2.58 2.86 -17.44
N LEU A 95 -2.03 2.92 -18.66
CA LEU A 95 -2.74 2.71 -19.91
C LEU A 95 -2.83 1.22 -20.29
N THR A 96 -1.86 0.41 -19.87
CA THR A 96 -1.74 -1.00 -20.29
C THR A 96 -1.82 -2.01 -19.14
N MET A 97 -2.01 -1.56 -17.90
CA MET A 97 -2.17 -2.45 -16.74
C MET A 97 -3.24 -3.52 -17.03
N PRO A 98 -2.89 -4.82 -16.90
CA PRO A 98 -3.82 -5.92 -17.13
C PRO A 98 -5.10 -5.82 -16.30
N ILE A 99 -6.22 -6.26 -16.88
CA ILE A 99 -7.56 -6.13 -16.27
C ILE A 99 -7.67 -6.92 -14.97
N ASP A 100 -7.07 -8.12 -14.91
CA ASP A 100 -7.03 -8.96 -13.72
C ASP A 100 -6.24 -8.29 -12.59
N LEU A 101 -5.08 -7.70 -12.89
CA LEU A 101 -4.29 -6.95 -11.91
C LEU A 101 -5.04 -5.70 -11.42
N ARG A 102 -5.71 -4.96 -12.32
CA ARG A 102 -6.55 -3.82 -11.96
C ARG A 102 -7.67 -4.22 -11.01
N LYS A 103 -8.39 -5.31 -11.31
CA LYS A 103 -9.45 -5.86 -10.44
C LYS A 103 -8.91 -6.32 -9.09
N ALA A 104 -7.70 -6.87 -9.04
CA ALA A 104 -7.05 -7.24 -7.78
C ALA A 104 -6.77 -5.99 -6.91
N HIS A 105 -6.28 -4.91 -7.50
CA HIS A 105 -6.10 -3.63 -6.80
C HIS A 105 -7.43 -2.99 -6.36
N GLU A 106 -8.48 -3.06 -7.17
CA GLU A 106 -9.82 -2.58 -6.79
C GLU A 106 -10.35 -3.32 -5.55
N LYS A 107 -10.20 -4.66 -5.51
CA LYS A 107 -10.54 -5.48 -4.33
C LYS A 107 -9.71 -5.08 -3.11
N ASN A 108 -8.39 -4.92 -3.28
CA ASN A 108 -7.50 -4.48 -2.21
C ASN A 108 -7.92 -3.10 -1.67
N ASN A 109 -8.16 -2.13 -2.55
CA ASN A 109 -8.57 -0.77 -2.18
C ASN A 109 -9.89 -0.77 -1.42
N LYS A 110 -10.88 -1.56 -1.86
CA LYS A 110 -12.15 -1.69 -1.16
C LYS A 110 -11.96 -2.25 0.25
N CYS A 111 -11.14 -3.30 0.40
CA CYS A 111 -10.86 -3.91 1.69
C CYS A 111 -10.12 -2.94 2.63
N VAL A 112 -9.08 -2.27 2.13
CA VAL A 112 -8.31 -1.29 2.92
C VAL A 112 -9.17 -0.09 3.30
N LEU A 113 -9.98 0.48 2.40
CA LEU A 113 -10.90 1.56 2.76
C LEU A 113 -11.87 1.14 3.87
N ALA A 114 -12.45 -0.05 3.76
CA ALA A 114 -13.36 -0.58 4.80
C ALA A 114 -12.64 -0.78 6.14
N PHE A 115 -11.38 -1.23 6.15
CA PHE A 115 -10.55 -1.33 7.34
C PHE A 115 -10.34 0.03 8.03
N TYR A 116 -10.22 1.12 7.27
CA TYR A 116 -10.19 2.48 7.79
C TYR A 116 -11.58 3.08 8.09
N GLY A 117 -12.66 2.32 7.97
CA GLY A 117 -14.03 2.81 8.15
C GLY A 117 -14.53 3.73 7.03
N LEU A 118 -13.84 3.74 5.89
CA LEU A 118 -14.10 4.61 4.74
C LEU A 118 -14.94 3.90 3.67
N LYS A 119 -15.62 4.71 2.85
CA LYS A 119 -16.43 4.21 1.73
C LYS A 119 -15.59 4.19 0.46
N GLN A 120 -15.98 3.35 -0.51
CA GLN A 120 -15.36 3.35 -1.85
C GLN A 120 -15.52 4.68 -2.58
N THR A 121 -16.54 5.48 -2.21
CA THR A 121 -16.79 6.81 -2.77
C THR A 121 -16.05 7.92 -2.02
N SER A 122 -15.28 7.59 -0.98
CA SER A 122 -14.51 8.58 -0.24
C SER A 122 -13.48 9.25 -1.14
N THR A 123 -13.42 10.57 -1.08
CA THR A 123 -12.49 11.40 -1.83
C THR A 123 -11.08 11.32 -1.23
N ASP A 124 -10.05 11.67 -2.02
CA ASP A 124 -8.66 11.74 -1.54
C ASP A 124 -8.54 12.66 -0.31
N ALA A 125 -9.31 13.75 -0.25
CA ALA A 125 -9.33 14.67 0.88
C ALA A 125 -9.94 14.04 2.14
N GLU A 126 -11.06 13.33 2.02
CA GLU A 126 -11.67 12.62 3.16
C GLU A 126 -10.75 11.52 3.69
N ILE A 127 -10.14 10.75 2.79
CA ILE A 127 -9.16 9.71 3.16
C ILE A 127 -7.98 10.36 3.91
N LEU A 128 -7.44 11.45 3.40
CA LEU A 128 -6.30 12.13 4.02
C LEU A 128 -6.65 12.73 5.38
N THR A 129 -7.84 13.31 5.53
CA THR A 129 -8.34 13.81 6.82
C THR A 129 -8.39 12.69 7.86
N THR A 130 -9.00 11.54 7.51
CA THR A 130 -9.06 10.39 8.41
C THR A 130 -7.67 9.90 8.82
N LEU A 131 -6.70 9.86 7.89
CA LEU A 131 -5.33 9.49 8.22
C LEU A 131 -4.68 10.48 9.20
N PHE A 132 -4.81 11.80 8.97
CA PHE A 132 -4.24 12.78 9.89
C PHE A 132 -4.91 12.78 11.28
N GLU A 133 -6.22 12.53 11.35
CA GLU A 133 -6.93 12.36 12.62
C GLU A 133 -6.39 11.14 13.40
N LEU A 134 -6.21 10.00 12.73
CA LEU A 134 -5.62 8.80 13.32
C LEU A 134 -4.17 9.03 13.76
N TYR A 135 -3.36 9.67 12.92
CA TYR A 135 -1.98 10.02 13.26
C TYR A 135 -1.91 10.91 14.50
N SER A 136 -2.75 11.95 14.56
CA SER A 136 -2.82 12.85 15.71
C SER A 136 -3.25 12.13 17.00
N ALA A 137 -4.23 11.22 16.91
CA ALA A 137 -4.66 10.43 18.05
C ALA A 137 -3.54 9.50 18.57
N MET A 138 -2.75 8.91 17.67
CA MET A 138 -1.63 8.04 18.02
C MET A 138 -0.43 8.80 18.58
N ALA A 139 -0.14 10.00 18.07
CA ALA A 139 0.98 10.82 18.53
C ALA A 139 0.74 11.44 19.92
N ASN A 140 -0.53 11.57 20.33
CA ASN A 140 -0.93 12.14 21.61
C ASN A 140 -1.36 11.09 22.65
N ALA A 141 -1.25 9.80 22.34
CA ALA A 141 -1.54 8.68 23.24
C ALA A 141 -0.32 8.34 24.11
#